data_AF-A0A949IL87-F1
#
_entry.id   AF-A0A949IL87-F1
#
_cell.length_a   1.000
_cell.length_b   1.000
_cell.length_c   1.000
_cell.angle_alpha   90.00
_cell.angle_beta   90.00
_cell.angle_gamma   90.00
#
_symmetry.space_group_name_H-M   'P 1'
#
loop_
_entity.id
_entity.type
_entity.pdbx_description
1 polymer ?
#
loop_
_entity_poly.entity_id
_entity_poly.type
_entity_poly.pdbx_seq_one_letter_code
_entity_poly.pdbx_strand_id
1 'polypeptide(L)'
;MDNAPKIIDVYDLDDADDKDGQFKRLITARNRCKKSFVANFPIGFFDPGYVQLMRVPLASAHRLWVAELNKQKFGELLFQGKHLEAAQKALSIEAGTTFLS
;
A
#
# COMPACT_ATOMS: atom_id res chain seq x y z
N MET A 1 17.41 -20.77 18.02
CA MET A 1 17.82 -20.95 16.62
C MET A 1 16.80 -20.21 15.77
N ASP A 2 17.17 -18.99 15.39
CA ASP A 2 16.34 -18.07 14.63
C ASP A 2 16.08 -18.63 13.23
N ASN A 3 14.84 -19.06 13.00
CA ASN A 3 14.34 -19.34 11.66
C ASN A 3 13.39 -18.22 11.24
N ALA A 4 13.88 -16.98 11.31
CA ALA A 4 13.20 -15.86 10.69
C ALA A 4 13.33 -16.02 9.17
N PRO A 5 12.24 -16.00 8.39
CA PRO A 5 12.35 -16.04 6.95
C PRO A 5 13.23 -14.87 6.51
N LYS A 6 14.31 -15.17 5.78
CA LYS A 6 15.10 -14.13 5.10
C LYS A 6 14.16 -13.42 4.14
N ILE A 7 13.86 -12.16 4.43
CA ILE A 7 13.17 -11.29 3.49
C ILE A 7 14.19 -11.01 2.39
N ILE A 8 14.10 -11.76 1.30
CA ILE A 8 14.85 -11.49 0.08
C ILE A 8 14.13 -10.34 -0.60
N ASP A 9 14.81 -9.21 -0.80
CA ASP A 9 14.22 -8.09 -1.50
C ASP A 9 13.99 -8.49 -2.96
N VAL A 10 12.93 -7.99 -3.58
CA VAL A 10 12.52 -8.38 -4.95
C VAL A 10 13.59 -8.00 -6.00
N TYR A 11 14.53 -7.15 -5.59
CA TYR A 11 15.69 -6.71 -6.36
C TYR A 11 16.89 -7.66 -6.29
N ASP A 12 16.94 -8.58 -5.33
CA ASP A 12 17.99 -9.59 -5.19
C ASP A 12 17.63 -10.92 -5.89
N LEU A 13 16.50 -10.95 -6.61
CA LEU A 13 15.94 -12.17 -7.21
C LEU A 13 16.62 -12.62 -8.49
N ASP A 14 17.35 -11.72 -9.16
CA ASP A 14 17.92 -12.00 -10.48
C ASP A 14 19.13 -12.97 -10.39
N ASP A 15 19.78 -13.09 -9.21
CA ASP A 15 20.94 -13.96 -8.94
C ASP A 15 20.65 -15.10 -7.92
N ALA A 16 19.40 -15.25 -7.47
CA ALA A 16 19.04 -16.24 -6.46
C ALA A 16 18.85 -17.65 -7.05
N ASP A 17 19.36 -18.67 -6.36
CA ASP A 17 19.20 -20.09 -6.72
C ASP A 17 17.72 -20.52 -6.60
N ASP A 18 17.01 -20.53 -7.74
CA ASP A 18 15.56 -20.75 -7.84
C ASP A 18 15.20 -22.25 -7.91
N LYS A 19 15.55 -22.99 -6.86
CA LYS A 19 15.38 -24.46 -6.79
C LYS A 19 13.94 -24.94 -7.04
N ASP A 20 12.95 -24.09 -6.78
CA ASP A 20 11.51 -24.41 -6.88
C ASP A 20 10.77 -23.59 -7.95
N GLY A 21 11.48 -22.77 -8.75
CA GLY A 21 10.86 -21.93 -9.78
C GLY A 21 9.99 -20.78 -9.23
N GLN A 22 10.04 -20.51 -7.93
CA GLN A 22 9.24 -19.48 -7.26
C GLN A 22 9.71 -18.07 -7.64
N PHE A 23 11.02 -17.84 -7.73
CA PHE A 23 11.55 -16.53 -8.10
C PHE A 23 11.22 -16.18 -9.54
N LYS A 24 11.32 -17.15 -10.46
CA LYS A 24 10.90 -16.98 -11.86
C LYS A 24 9.42 -16.61 -11.98
N ARG A 25 8.54 -17.18 -11.14
CA ARG A 25 7.11 -16.81 -11.09
C ARG A 25 6.91 -15.38 -10.61
N LEU A 26 7.60 -14.97 -9.54
CA LEU A 26 7.52 -13.61 -9.00
C LEU A 26 8.06 -12.56 -9.98
N ILE A 27 9.20 -12.81 -10.62
CA ILE A 27 9.77 -11.94 -11.67
C ILE A 27 8.79 -11.79 -12.84
N THR A 28 8.17 -12.89 -13.27
CA THR A 28 7.17 -12.87 -14.34
C THR A 28 5.95 -12.03 -13.95
N ALA A 29 5.42 -12.22 -12.73
CA ALA A 29 4.30 -11.44 -12.22
C ALA A 29 4.64 -9.95 -12.12
N ARG A 30 5.81 -9.60 -11.57
CA ARG A 30 6.35 -8.24 -11.50
C ARG A 30 6.39 -7.59 -12.90
N ASN A 31 6.96 -8.28 -13.88
CA ASN A 31 7.08 -7.77 -15.24
C ASN A 31 5.71 -7.56 -15.90
N ARG A 32 4.73 -8.43 -15.65
CA ARG A 32 3.34 -8.24 -16.11
C ARG A 32 2.70 -7.01 -15.48
N CYS A 33 2.82 -6.84 -14.17
CA CYS A 33 2.30 -5.66 -13.46
C CYS A 33 2.97 -4.37 -13.98
N LYS A 34 4.30 -4.36 -14.12
CA LYS A 34 5.05 -3.23 -14.68
C LYS A 34 4.58 -2.89 -16.10
N LYS A 35 4.43 -3.90 -16.98
CA LYS A 35 3.96 -3.68 -18.35
C LYS A 35 2.55 -3.08 -18.38
N SER A 36 1.64 -3.62 -17.57
CA SER A 36 0.26 -3.10 -17.46
C SER A 36 0.25 -1.66 -16.92
N PHE A 37 1.05 -1.39 -15.90
CA PHE A 37 1.17 -0.06 -15.29
C PHE A 37 1.65 0.98 -16.31
N VAL A 38 2.77 0.72 -16.99
CA VAL A 38 3.34 1.66 -17.97
C VAL A 38 2.44 1.82 -19.21
N ALA A 39 1.65 0.81 -19.57
CA ALA A 39 0.67 0.94 -20.65
C ALA A 39 -0.45 1.95 -20.32
N ASN A 40 -0.82 2.08 -19.05
CA ASN A 40 -1.85 3.04 -18.60
C ASN A 40 -1.24 4.38 -18.15
N PHE A 41 0.00 4.37 -17.67
CA PHE A 41 0.73 5.54 -17.15
C PHE A 41 2.13 5.60 -17.75
N PRO A 42 2.28 6.12 -18.99
CA PRO A 42 3.55 6.07 -19.72
C PRO A 42 4.70 6.82 -19.05
N ILE A 43 4.40 7.85 -18.25
CA ILE A 43 5.38 8.64 -17.48
C ILE A 43 5.65 7.99 -16.10
N GLY A 44 5.03 6.84 -15.84
CA GLY A 44 5.16 6.08 -14.61
C GLY A 44 4.51 6.79 -13.42
N PHE A 45 5.19 6.83 -12.28
CA PHE A 45 4.63 7.39 -11.05
C PHE A 45 4.47 8.92 -11.06
N PHE A 46 5.09 9.61 -12.03
CA PHE A 46 4.93 11.04 -12.24
C PHE A 46 3.84 11.37 -13.26
N ASP A 47 3.20 10.36 -13.84
CA ASP A 47 2.09 10.57 -14.76
C ASP A 47 0.99 11.38 -14.06
N PRO A 48 0.55 12.52 -14.62
CA PRO A 48 -0.46 13.36 -14.00
C PRO A 48 -1.76 12.61 -13.70
N GLY A 49 -2.15 11.67 -14.58
CA GLY A 49 -3.34 10.84 -14.38
C GLY A 49 -3.16 9.90 -13.19
N TYR A 50 -2.01 9.26 -13.06
CA TYR A 50 -1.69 8.43 -11.89
C TYR A 50 -1.64 9.24 -10.60
N VAL A 51 -1.00 10.41 -10.63
CA VAL A 51 -0.89 11.31 -9.47
C VAL A 51 -2.28 11.75 -9.00
N GLN A 52 -3.13 12.19 -9.93
CA GLN A 52 -4.47 12.65 -9.61
C GLN A 52 -5.38 11.50 -9.13
N LEU A 53 -5.26 10.32 -9.75
CA LEU A 53 -6.08 9.16 -9.41
C LEU A 53 -5.66 8.52 -8.09
N MET A 54 -4.37 8.41 -7.80
CA MET A 54 -3.87 7.63 -6.67
C MET A 54 -3.23 8.50 -5.58
N ARG A 55 -2.34 9.41 -5.94
CA ARG A 55 -1.50 10.12 -4.97
C ARG A 55 -2.23 11.25 -4.26
N VAL A 56 -3.00 12.05 -4.99
CA VAL A 56 -3.74 13.18 -4.42
C VAL A 56 -4.79 12.72 -3.39
N PRO A 57 -5.65 11.72 -3.69
CA PRO A 57 -6.60 11.21 -2.70
C PRO A 57 -5.90 10.67 -1.44
N LEU A 58 -4.81 9.93 -1.60
CA LEU A 58 -4.07 9.37 -0.47
C LEU A 58 -3.39 10.45 0.39
N ALA A 59 -2.83 11.49 -0.23
CA ALA A 59 -2.25 12.60 0.51
C ALA A 59 -3.31 13.36 1.32
N SER A 60 -4.52 13.52 0.76
CA SER A 60 -5.65 14.13 1.46
C SER A 60 -6.15 13.27 2.61
N ALA A 61 -6.33 11.97 2.40
CA ALA A 61 -6.70 11.04 3.47
C ALA A 61 -5.66 11.02 4.59
N HIS A 62 -4.36 11.03 4.26
CA HIS A 62 -3.30 11.11 5.26
C HIS A 62 -3.40 12.36 6.14
N ARG A 63 -3.71 13.53 5.55
CA ARG A 63 -3.93 14.76 6.32
C ARG A 63 -5.09 14.61 7.29
N LEU A 64 -6.19 13.99 6.88
CA LEU A 64 -7.34 13.73 7.74
C LEU A 64 -6.99 12.73 8.86
N TRP A 65 -6.24 11.68 8.56
CA TRP A 65 -5.70 10.77 9.58
C TRP A 65 -4.91 11.52 10.64
N VAL A 66 -3.98 12.38 10.24
CA VAL A 66 -3.18 13.16 11.19
C VAL A 66 -4.03 14.13 12.01
N ALA A 67 -5.04 14.77 11.38
CA ALA A 67 -5.89 15.74 12.04
C ALA A 67 -6.91 15.09 12.99
N GLU A 68 -7.57 14.02 12.56
CA GLU A 68 -8.80 13.50 13.18
C GLU A 68 -8.60 12.19 13.92
N LEU A 69 -7.72 11.31 13.42
CA LEU A 69 -7.56 9.95 13.92
C LEU A 69 -6.08 9.55 14.05
N ASN A 70 -5.26 10.48 14.54
CA ASN A 70 -3.84 10.20 14.74
C ASN A 70 -3.60 9.11 15.79
N LYS A 71 -2.35 8.64 15.89
CA LYS A 71 -1.98 7.54 16.79
C LYS A 71 -2.47 7.72 18.22
N GLN A 72 -2.41 8.94 18.75
CA GLN A 72 -2.88 9.23 20.11
C GLN A 72 -4.40 9.09 20.21
N LYS A 73 -5.16 9.81 19.38
CA LYS A 73 -6.64 9.78 19.37
C LYS A 73 -7.18 8.38 19.11
N PHE A 74 -6.57 7.65 18.17
CA PHE A 74 -6.92 6.27 17.88
C PHE A 74 -6.66 5.38 19.10
N GLY A 75 -5.50 5.51 19.75
CA GLY A 75 -5.18 4.78 20.98
C GLY A 75 -6.16 5.07 22.13
N GLU A 76 -6.56 6.33 22.30
CA GLU A 76 -7.57 6.74 23.29
C GLU A 76 -8.94 6.08 23.01
N LEU A 77 -9.39 6.06 21.75
CA LEU A 77 -10.64 5.38 21.38
C LEU A 77 -10.56 3.88 21.64
N LEU A 78 -9.43 3.23 21.33
CA LEU A 78 -9.24 1.81 21.61
C LEU A 78 -9.24 1.53 23.11
N PHE A 79 -8.54 2.34 23.90
CA PHE A 79 -8.49 2.19 25.36
C PHE A 79 -9.87 2.35 26.00
N GLN A 80 -10.70 3.25 25.47
CA GLN A 80 -12.07 3.46 25.91
C GLN A 80 -13.07 2.42 25.37
N GLY A 81 -12.62 1.42 24.60
CA GLY A 81 -13.49 0.41 23.97
C GLY A 81 -14.39 0.96 22.85
N LYS A 82 -14.12 2.17 22.34
CA LYS A 82 -14.91 2.86 21.30
C LYS A 82 -14.53 2.39 19.90
N HIS A 83 -14.54 1.08 19.67
CA HIS A 83 -14.10 0.48 18.42
C HIS A 83 -14.96 0.90 17.23
N LEU A 84 -16.28 1.00 17.41
CA LEU A 84 -17.20 1.41 16.36
C LEU A 84 -16.92 2.85 15.88
N GLU A 85 -16.69 3.77 16.82
CA GLU A 85 -16.36 5.16 16.49
C GLU A 85 -15.02 5.25 15.74
N ALA A 86 -14.01 4.51 16.19
CA ALA A 86 -12.71 4.45 15.52
C ALA A 86 -12.84 3.90 14.09
N ALA A 87 -13.63 2.84 13.89
CA ALA A 87 -13.88 2.26 12.58
C ALA A 87 -14.66 3.21 11.66
N GLN A 88 -15.70 3.86 12.16
CA GLN A 88 -16.49 4.82 11.38
C GLN A 88 -15.65 6.01 10.92
N LYS A 89 -14.79 6.55 11.79
CA LYS A 89 -13.86 7.62 11.42
C LYS A 89 -12.85 7.16 10.37
N ALA A 90 -12.26 5.98 10.56
CA ALA A 90 -11.32 5.42 9.58
C ALA A 90 -11.98 5.23 8.20
N LEU A 91 -13.18 4.64 8.16
CA LEU A 91 -13.95 4.47 6.92
C LEU A 91 -14.30 5.81 6.27
N SER A 92 -14.72 6.81 7.06
CA SER A 92 -15.02 8.13 6.52
C SER A 92 -13.80 8.81 5.90
N ILE A 93 -12.62 8.63 6.48
CA ILE A 93 -11.37 9.20 5.94
C ILE A 93 -10.98 8.47 4.64
N GLU A 94 -11.08 7.15 4.62
CA GLU A 94 -10.66 6.32 3.50
C GLU A 94 -11.68 6.29 2.34
N ALA A 95 -12.95 6.64 2.58
CA ALA A 95 -14.01 6.68 1.56
C ALA A 95 -13.69 7.65 0.41
N GLY A 96 -12.85 8.66 0.65
CA GLY A 96 -12.37 9.59 -0.39
C GLY A 96 -11.19 9.05 -1.21
N THR A 97 -10.71 7.84 -0.93
CA THR A 97 -9.59 7.21 -1.64
C THR A 97 -10.05 6.17 -2.65
N THR A 98 -9.19 5.89 -3.62
CA THR A 98 -9.38 4.87 -4.67
C THR A 98 -9.40 3.44 -4.13
N PHE A 99 -9.19 3.24 -2.81
CA PHE A 99 -9.21 1.91 -2.19
C PHE A 99 -10.60 1.49 -1.70
N LEU A 100 -11.50 2.44 -1.45
CA LEU A 100 -12.86 2.19 -0.96
C LEU A 100 -13.95 2.82 -1.85
N SER A 101 -13.56 3.42 -2.98
CA SER A 101 -14.46 4.00 -4.00
C SER A 101 -15.15 2.96 -4.86
#